data_AF-A0A6P0HFP7-F1
#
_entry.id   AF-A0A6P0HFP7-F1
#
_cell.length_a   1.000
_cell.length_b   1.000
_cell.length_c   1.000
_cell.angle_alpha   90.00
_cell.angle_beta   90.00
_cell.angle_gamma   90.00
#
_symmetry.space_group_name_H-M   'P 1'
#
loop_
_entity.id
_entity.type
_entity.pdbx_description
1 polymer ?
#
loop_
_entity_poly.entity_id
_entity_poly.type
_entity_poly.pdbx_seq_one_letter_code
_entity_poly.pdbx_strand_id
1 'polypeptide(L)'
;MTDVSAETTIPAVPYSLLVRVAPSDERWDELVHVVETETEHGFVANVLPVEAPGMSVDELIDAVRRSGPWSRCVFVADERTLSAPDLPVLVVDGMRREASFRCAADSLFAVDANLNSGNLAWQYFHEKLGPDGVHRDRYWA
;
A
#
# COMPACT_ATOMS: atom_id res chain seq x y z
N MET A 1 0.64 18.12 -30.76
CA MET A 1 1.60 17.02 -30.95
C MET A 1 1.44 16.10 -29.76
N THR A 2 1.19 14.83 -30.03
CA THR A 2 0.32 13.90 -29.31
C THR A 2 0.54 13.83 -27.80
N ASP A 3 -0.45 14.28 -27.03
CA ASP A 3 -0.63 13.88 -25.62
C ASP A 3 -1.29 12.50 -25.66
N VAL A 4 -0.44 11.46 -25.68
CA VAL A 4 -0.90 10.13 -25.32
C VAL A 4 -0.82 10.11 -23.82
N SER A 5 -1.92 10.43 -23.14
CA SER A 5 -2.09 10.05 -21.74
C SER A 5 -1.91 8.54 -21.72
N ALA A 6 -0.71 8.08 -21.34
CA ALA A 6 -0.44 6.67 -21.20
C ALA A 6 -1.41 6.18 -20.13
N GLU A 7 -2.41 5.41 -20.53
CA GLU A 7 -3.37 4.82 -19.61
C GLU A 7 -2.58 3.92 -18.67
N THR A 8 -2.39 4.37 -17.43
CA THR A 8 -1.65 3.59 -16.44
C THR A 8 -2.32 2.23 -16.29
N THR A 9 -1.60 1.19 -16.70
CA THR A 9 -2.11 -0.17 -16.64
C THR A 9 -1.81 -0.76 -15.27
N ILE A 10 -2.86 -1.14 -14.54
CA ILE A 10 -2.72 -1.83 -13.26
C ILE A 10 -2.42 -3.32 -13.51
N PRO A 11 -1.29 -3.85 -13.03
CA PRO A 11 -0.89 -5.22 -13.30
C PRO A 11 -1.78 -6.24 -12.57
N ALA A 12 -2.10 -7.31 -13.29
CA ALA A 12 -2.84 -8.48 -12.83
C ALA A 12 -1.91 -9.47 -12.11
N VAL A 13 -1.70 -9.28 -10.80
CA VAL A 13 -0.74 -10.09 -10.02
C VAL A 13 -1.36 -10.64 -8.74
N PRO A 14 -0.89 -11.80 -8.23
CA PRO A 14 -1.36 -12.36 -6.97
C PRO A 14 -0.77 -11.66 -5.72
N TYR A 15 0.06 -10.63 -5.90
CA TYR A 15 0.74 -9.88 -4.84
C TYR A 15 -0.01 -8.59 -4.51
N SER A 16 0.28 -8.00 -3.35
CA SER A 16 -0.19 -6.66 -3.05
C SER A 16 0.46 -5.64 -3.98
N LEU A 17 -0.26 -4.58 -4.34
CA LEU A 17 0.35 -3.47 -5.09
C LEU A 17 0.75 -2.37 -4.13
N LEU A 18 1.93 -1.78 -4.35
CA LEU A 18 2.34 -0.50 -3.78
C LEU A 18 2.26 0.55 -4.89
N VAL A 19 1.24 1.40 -4.85
CA VAL A 19 0.89 2.29 -5.97
C VAL A 19 1.15 3.74 -5.61
N ARG A 20 2.06 4.39 -6.33
CA ARG A 20 2.25 5.85 -6.25
C ARG A 20 1.15 6.56 -7.02
N VAL A 21 0.26 7.22 -6.28
CA VAL A 21 -0.75 8.13 -6.85
C VAL A 21 -0.37 9.60 -6.67
N ALA A 22 0.55 9.88 -5.75
CA ALA A 22 1.11 11.22 -5.57
C ALA A 22 1.70 11.73 -6.90
N PRO A 23 1.46 13.00 -7.28
CA PRO A 23 2.13 13.59 -8.45
C PRO A 23 3.65 13.64 -8.29
N SER A 24 4.12 13.97 -7.07
CA SER A 24 5.55 13.97 -6.71
C SER A 24 6.11 12.55 -6.58
N ASP A 25 7.38 12.38 -6.91
CA ASP A 25 8.17 11.15 -6.77
C ASP A 25 9.35 11.30 -5.79
N GLU A 26 9.52 12.45 -5.13
CA GLU A 26 10.73 12.82 -4.37
C GLU A 26 11.22 11.78 -3.35
N ARG A 27 10.31 11.03 -2.72
CA ARG A 27 10.62 9.97 -1.73
C ARG A 27 10.09 8.60 -2.14
N TRP A 28 9.76 8.42 -3.42
CA TRP A 28 9.25 7.16 -3.93
C TRP A 28 10.28 6.04 -3.81
N ASP A 29 11.51 6.27 -4.27
CA ASP A 29 12.59 5.28 -4.17
C ASP A 29 12.93 4.93 -2.71
N GLU A 30 12.85 5.92 -1.81
CA GLU A 30 13.03 5.68 -0.37
C GLU A 30 11.93 4.78 0.19
N LEU A 31 10.67 5.05 -0.17
CA LEU A 31 9.54 4.22 0.23
C LEU A 31 9.67 2.78 -0.28
N VAL A 32 9.98 2.60 -1.57
CA VAL A 32 10.18 1.27 -2.15
C VAL A 32 11.31 0.55 -1.41
N HIS A 33 12.44 1.23 -1.19
CA HIS A 33 13.57 0.67 -0.45
C HIS A 33 13.19 0.23 0.97
N VAL A 34 12.46 1.05 1.72
CA VAL A 34 12.02 0.71 3.09
C VAL A 34 11.09 -0.51 3.09
N VAL A 35 10.15 -0.58 2.15
CA VAL A 35 9.17 -1.68 2.08
C VAL A 35 9.81 -3.01 1.64
N GLU A 36 10.82 -2.94 0.77
CA GLU A 36 11.57 -4.11 0.27
C GLU A 36 12.73 -4.53 1.20
N THR A 37 13.02 -3.76 2.25
CA THR A 37 14.06 -4.11 3.22
C THR A 37 13.55 -5.19 4.18
N GLU A 38 14.26 -6.32 4.24
CA GLU A 38 13.98 -7.37 5.21
C GLU A 38 14.16 -6.87 6.65
N THR A 39 13.24 -7.27 7.52
CA THR A 39 13.36 -7.05 8.97
C THR A 39 14.50 -7.89 9.56
N GLU A 40 14.87 -7.61 10.82
CA GLU A 40 15.85 -8.41 11.56
C GLU A 40 15.49 -9.89 11.73
N HIS A 41 14.23 -10.25 11.46
CA HIS A 41 13.72 -11.62 11.52
C HIS A 41 13.50 -12.25 10.13
N GLY A 42 13.90 -11.57 9.05
CA GLY A 42 13.83 -12.09 7.68
C GLY A 42 12.47 -11.93 7.00
N PHE A 43 11.67 -10.94 7.41
CA PHE A 43 10.37 -10.67 6.81
C PHE A 43 10.38 -9.43 5.94
N VAL A 44 9.61 -9.47 4.85
CA VAL A 44 9.49 -8.39 3.88
C VAL A 44 8.06 -8.37 3.34
N ALA A 45 7.56 -7.20 2.94
CA ALA A 45 6.25 -7.10 2.32
C ALA A 45 6.30 -7.70 0.90
N ASN A 46 5.33 -8.52 0.54
CA ASN A 46 5.23 -9.10 -0.79
C ASN A 46 4.43 -8.17 -1.72
N VAL A 47 5.10 -7.10 -2.15
CA VAL A 47 4.48 -6.02 -2.95
C VAL A 47 5.08 -5.88 -4.33
N LEU A 48 4.29 -5.36 -5.28
CA LEU A 48 4.76 -4.88 -6.57
C LEU A 48 4.62 -3.34 -6.63
N PRO A 49 5.73 -2.58 -6.74
CA PRO A 49 5.68 -1.14 -6.96
C PRO A 49 5.07 -0.79 -8.33
N VAL A 50 4.16 0.17 -8.37
CA VAL A 50 3.46 0.66 -9.58
C VAL A 50 3.32 2.18 -9.49
N GLU A 51 3.54 2.88 -10.61
CA GLU A 51 3.35 4.32 -10.70
C GLU A 51 2.06 4.66 -11.44
N ALA A 52 1.17 5.39 -10.78
CA ALA A 52 -0.12 5.86 -11.28
C ALA A 52 -0.39 7.32 -10.88
N PRO A 53 0.54 8.27 -11.14
CA PRO A 53 0.44 9.63 -10.63
C PRO A 53 -0.86 10.31 -11.10
N GLY A 54 -1.59 10.90 -10.16
CA GLY A 54 -2.86 11.59 -10.43
C GLY A 54 -4.10 10.69 -10.46
N MET A 55 -3.95 9.36 -10.37
CA MET A 55 -5.08 8.44 -10.25
C MET A 55 -5.72 8.55 -8.87
N SER A 56 -7.05 8.68 -8.79
CA SER A 56 -7.74 8.64 -7.50
C SER A 56 -7.75 7.23 -6.90
N VAL A 57 -7.91 7.13 -5.58
CA VAL A 57 -7.99 5.83 -4.89
C VAL A 57 -9.20 5.01 -5.39
N ASP A 58 -10.30 5.67 -5.77
CA ASP A 58 -11.48 4.98 -6.29
C ASP A 58 -11.22 4.40 -7.69
N GLU A 59 -10.63 5.19 -8.60
CA GLU A 59 -10.22 4.71 -9.92
C GLU A 59 -9.22 3.56 -9.83
N LEU A 60 -8.25 3.66 -8.93
CA LEU A 60 -7.26 2.61 -8.68
C LEU A 60 -7.93 1.31 -8.25
N ILE A 61 -8.84 1.37 -7.28
CA ILE A 61 -9.48 0.16 -6.77
C ILE A 61 -10.40 -0.46 -7.81
N ASP A 62 -11.09 0.35 -8.61
CA ASP A 62 -11.87 -0.16 -9.74
C ASP A 62 -10.96 -0.81 -10.80
N ALA A 63 -9.77 -0.26 -11.06
CA ALA A 63 -8.79 -0.87 -11.97
C ALA A 63 -8.19 -2.18 -11.42
N VAL A 64 -7.89 -2.26 -10.12
CA VAL A 64 -7.48 -3.50 -9.44
C VAL A 64 -8.57 -4.56 -9.57
N ARG A 65 -9.83 -4.21 -9.30
CA ARG A 65 -10.97 -5.13 -9.42
C ARG A 65 -11.17 -5.64 -10.86
N ARG A 66 -10.92 -4.80 -11.87
CA ARG A 66 -11.02 -5.22 -13.28
C ARG A 66 -9.87 -6.13 -13.72
N SER A 67 -8.67 -5.95 -13.18
CA SER A 67 -7.48 -6.68 -13.62
C SER A 67 -7.45 -8.12 -13.10
N GLY A 68 -7.63 -8.32 -11.78
CA GLY A 68 -7.59 -9.66 -11.16
C GLY A 68 -6.26 -10.41 -11.36
N PRO A 69 -5.98 -11.51 -10.63
CA PRO A 69 -6.43 -11.80 -9.25
C PRO A 69 -6.09 -10.65 -8.29
N TRP A 70 -6.72 -10.62 -7.11
CA TRP A 70 -6.57 -9.50 -6.16
C TRP A 70 -5.94 -9.96 -4.85
N SER A 71 -4.94 -9.22 -4.41
CA SER A 71 -4.59 -9.14 -2.99
C SER A 71 -5.76 -8.53 -2.20
N ARG A 72 -5.87 -8.87 -0.91
CA ARG A 72 -6.85 -8.26 -0.01
C ARG A 72 -6.55 -6.77 0.21
N CYS A 73 -5.28 -6.38 0.11
CA CYS A 73 -4.84 -5.01 0.32
C CYS A 73 -4.19 -4.41 -0.94
N VAL A 74 -4.49 -3.13 -1.14
CA VAL A 74 -3.80 -2.24 -2.07
C VAL A 74 -3.15 -1.15 -1.23
N PHE A 75 -1.85 -0.96 -1.39
CA PHE A 75 -1.07 0.03 -0.70
C PHE A 75 -0.93 1.27 -1.57
N VAL A 76 -1.27 2.44 -1.04
CA VAL A 76 -1.33 3.68 -1.82
C VAL A 76 -0.36 4.69 -1.22
N ALA A 77 0.59 5.13 -2.05
CA ALA A 77 1.50 6.22 -1.77
C ALA A 77 0.96 7.52 -2.35
N ASP A 78 0.27 8.27 -1.48
CA ASP A 78 -0.25 9.61 -1.75
C ASP A 78 0.72 10.72 -1.25
N GLU A 79 0.34 11.99 -1.40
CA GLU A 79 1.18 13.12 -0.98
C GLU A 79 1.56 13.05 0.50
N ARG A 80 0.65 12.62 1.38
CA ARG A 80 0.96 12.44 2.82
C ARG A 80 1.98 11.33 3.03
N THR A 81 1.92 10.26 2.24
CA THR A 81 2.90 9.17 2.31
C THR A 81 4.30 9.71 2.01
N LEU A 82 4.47 10.46 0.92
CA LEU A 82 5.80 10.90 0.51
C LEU A 82 6.30 12.15 1.25
N SER A 83 5.44 12.89 1.96
CA SER A 83 5.85 14.10 2.69
C SER A 83 6.11 13.88 4.19
N ALA A 84 5.58 12.81 4.79
CA ALA A 84 5.73 12.55 6.22
C ALA A 84 6.99 11.70 6.54
N PRO A 85 7.65 11.90 7.70
CA PRO A 85 8.92 11.25 8.01
C PRO A 85 8.89 9.72 7.95
N ASP A 86 7.83 9.09 8.46
CA ASP A 86 7.66 7.63 8.58
C ASP A 86 6.99 6.97 7.37
N LEU A 87 6.81 7.74 6.29
CA LEU A 87 6.24 7.27 5.03
C LEU A 87 4.92 6.51 5.21
N PRO A 88 3.88 7.11 5.84
CA PRO A 88 2.68 6.41 6.27
C PRO A 88 1.78 6.09 5.07
N VAL A 89 1.94 4.87 4.55
CA VAL A 89 1.23 4.32 3.40
C VAL A 89 -0.24 4.11 3.73
N LEU A 90 -1.12 4.51 2.81
CA LEU A 90 -2.55 4.26 2.95
C LEU A 90 -2.86 2.81 2.56
N VAL A 91 -3.41 2.04 3.51
CA VAL A 91 -3.84 0.65 3.32
C VAL A 91 -5.32 0.65 2.94
N VAL A 92 -5.63 0.12 1.76
CA VAL A 92 -6.97 0.10 1.19
C VAL A 92 -7.43 -1.33 0.95
N ASP A 93 -8.65 -1.64 1.37
CA ASP A 93 -9.27 -2.93 1.04
C ASP A 93 -9.63 -2.95 -0.44
N GLY A 94 -9.05 -3.89 -1.19
CA GLY A 94 -9.34 -4.09 -2.62
C GLY A 94 -10.83 -4.34 -2.90
N MET A 95 -11.57 -4.82 -1.90
CA MET A 95 -13.01 -5.05 -1.97
C MET A 95 -13.85 -3.92 -1.38
N ARG A 96 -13.26 -2.87 -0.80
CA ARG A 96 -13.95 -1.73 -0.15
C ARG A 96 -15.03 -2.15 0.85
N ARG A 97 -14.80 -3.24 1.57
CA ARG A 97 -15.66 -3.69 2.69
C ARG A 97 -15.21 -3.08 4.00
N GLU A 98 -13.93 -2.76 4.10
CA GLU A 98 -13.31 -2.21 5.30
C GLU A 98 -12.85 -0.76 5.11
N ALA A 99 -12.87 0.03 6.19
CA ALA A 99 -12.37 1.39 6.18
C ALA A 99 -10.83 1.42 6.07
N SER A 100 -10.28 2.27 5.21
CA SER A 100 -8.82 2.44 5.07
C SER A 100 -8.16 2.94 6.35
N PHE A 101 -6.89 2.62 6.53
CA PHE A 101 -6.03 3.15 7.60
C PHE A 101 -4.62 3.41 7.08
N ARG A 102 -3.75 4.05 7.87
CA ARG A 102 -2.35 4.25 7.49
C ARG A 102 -1.42 3.34 8.26
N CYS A 103 -0.37 2.88 7.60
CA CYS A 103 0.69 2.07 8.19
C CYS A 103 2.04 2.70 7.87
N ALA A 104 2.95 2.77 8.86
CA ALA A 104 4.33 3.14 8.59
C ALA A 104 4.96 2.17 7.58
N ALA A 105 5.77 2.68 6.65
CA ALA A 105 6.35 1.87 5.58
C ALA A 105 7.15 0.67 6.11
N ASP A 106 7.87 0.86 7.20
CA ASP A 106 8.70 -0.16 7.86
C ASP A 106 7.89 -1.26 8.60
N SER A 107 6.57 -1.10 8.68
CA SER A 107 5.64 -2.01 9.35
C SER A 107 4.69 -2.68 8.34
N LEU A 108 4.84 -2.38 7.04
CA LEU A 108 3.94 -2.84 5.98
C LEU A 108 4.00 -4.36 5.77
N PHE A 109 5.16 -4.98 6.03
CA PHE A 109 5.35 -6.44 5.93
C PHE A 109 4.36 -7.22 6.78
N ALA A 110 4.07 -6.71 7.99
CA ALA A 110 3.10 -7.33 8.88
C ALA A 110 1.74 -7.26 8.19
N VAL A 111 1.22 -6.05 7.96
CA VAL A 111 -0.10 -5.81 7.35
C VAL A 111 -0.33 -6.67 6.10
N ASP A 112 0.62 -6.70 5.17
CA ASP A 112 0.58 -7.52 3.97
C ASP A 112 0.39 -9.01 4.29
N ALA A 113 1.27 -9.58 5.13
CA ALA A 113 1.27 -11.00 5.44
C ALA A 113 -0.04 -11.45 6.13
N ASN A 114 -0.55 -10.72 7.13
CA ASN A 114 -1.75 -11.19 7.84
C ASN A 114 -3.06 -10.93 7.13
N LEU A 115 -3.21 -9.80 6.44
CA LEU A 115 -4.47 -9.53 5.74
C LEU A 115 -4.65 -10.52 4.60
N ASN A 116 -3.59 -10.80 3.84
CA ASN A 116 -3.64 -11.73 2.71
C ASN A 116 -3.75 -13.20 3.11
N SER A 117 -3.09 -13.61 4.20
CA SER A 117 -3.24 -14.98 4.74
C SER A 117 -4.52 -15.19 5.55
N GLY A 118 -5.19 -14.11 5.96
CA GLY A 118 -6.36 -14.15 6.83
C GLY A 118 -6.05 -14.44 8.30
N ASN A 119 -4.79 -14.36 8.71
CA ASN A 119 -4.37 -14.61 10.10
C ASN A 119 -4.87 -13.52 11.08
N LEU A 120 -4.91 -12.25 10.66
CA LEU A 120 -5.57 -11.17 11.40
C LEU A 120 -6.60 -10.44 10.54
N ALA A 121 -7.59 -9.88 11.22
CA ALA A 121 -8.67 -9.12 10.60
C ALA A 121 -8.34 -7.61 10.55
N TRP A 122 -9.04 -6.90 9.67
CA TRP A 122 -8.90 -5.45 9.50
C TRP A 122 -9.15 -4.66 10.79
N GLN A 123 -10.11 -5.12 11.61
CA GLN A 123 -10.42 -4.52 12.91
C GLN A 123 -9.22 -4.47 13.86
N TYR A 124 -8.35 -5.50 13.84
CA TYR A 124 -7.16 -5.53 14.68
C TYR A 124 -6.26 -4.31 14.44
N PHE A 125 -6.05 -3.94 13.16
CA PHE A 125 -5.19 -2.82 12.79
C PHE A 125 -5.81 -1.47 13.18
N HIS A 126 -7.13 -1.32 13.05
CA HIS A 126 -7.85 -0.11 13.51
C HIS A 126 -7.74 0.11 15.02
N GLU A 127 -7.83 -0.96 15.81
CA GLU A 127 -7.70 -0.88 17.27
C GLU A 127 -6.26 -0.57 17.73
N LYS A 128 -5.28 -0.66 16.82
CA LYS A 128 -3.84 -0.45 17.07
C LYS A 128 -3.28 0.79 16.39
N LEU A 129 -4.14 1.71 15.95
CA LEU A 129 -3.68 2.98 15.41
C LEU A 129 -3.08 3.85 16.52
N GLY A 130 -1.93 4.47 16.24
CA GLY A 130 -1.36 5.49 17.10
C GLY A 130 -2.23 6.74 17.19
N PRO A 131 -1.90 7.71 18.06
CA PRO A 131 -2.65 8.96 18.22
C PRO A 131 -2.81 9.78 16.94
N ASP A 132 -1.97 9.56 15.94
CA ASP A 132 -1.95 10.22 14.64
C ASP A 132 -2.62 9.40 13.51
N GLY A 133 -3.27 8.29 13.88
CA GLY A 133 -3.99 7.41 12.97
C GLY A 133 -3.09 6.49 12.14
N VAL A 134 -1.84 6.28 12.56
CA VAL A 134 -0.86 5.43 11.86
C VAL A 134 -0.55 4.18 12.69
N HIS A 135 -0.67 3.02 12.05
CA HIS A 135 -0.24 1.73 12.57
C HIS A 135 1.28 1.59 12.45
N ARG A 136 1.95 1.16 13.53
CA ARG A 136 3.42 0.99 13.60
C ARG A 136 3.85 -0.30 14.30
N ASP A 137 2.92 -1.18 14.61
CA ASP A 137 3.28 -2.42 15.30
C ASP A 137 3.96 -3.34 14.28
N ARG A 138 5.17 -3.77 14.63
CA ARG A 138 5.97 -4.74 13.86
C ARG A 138 5.89 -6.15 14.43
N TYR A 139 5.07 -6.36 15.46
CA TYR A 139 4.95 -7.66 16.11
C TYR A 139 4.24 -8.66 15.20
N TRP A 140 4.59 -9.94 15.38
CA TRP A 140 4.39 -11.10 14.51
C TRP A 140 5.00 -10.90 13.12
N ALA A 141 6.27 -11.23 13.02
CA ALA A 141 6.61 -12.19 12.00
C ALA A 141 7.62 -13.15 12.64
#